data_AF-A0A7J6WRZ4-F1
#
_entry.id   AF-A0A7J6WRZ4-F1
#
_cell.length_a   1.000
_cell.length_b   1.000
_cell.length_c   1.000
_cell.angle_alpha   90.00
_cell.angle_beta   90.00
_cell.angle_gamma   90.00
#
_symmetry.space_group_name_H-M   'P 1'
#
loop_
_entity.id
_entity.type
_entity.pdbx_description
1 polymer ?
#
loop_
_entity_poly.entity_id
_entity_poly.type
_entity_poly.pdbx_seq_one_letter_code
_entity_poly.pdbx_strand_id
1 'polypeptide(L)' 'NWTIHGLYWGSYKINQPDVLEDSLKELLSWLARGLITLNISHTYRLSEANLAFAAIKERKAIGKVMIAFDDHSTVRSKI' A
#
# COMPACT_ATOMS: atom_id res chain seq x y z
N ASN A 1 2.30 -34.83 8.27
CA ASN A 1 1.33 -34.28 7.30
C ASN A 1 1.78 -32.86 6.96
N TRP A 2 2.04 -32.53 5.69
CA TRP A 2 2.49 -31.20 5.24
C TRP A 2 1.56 -30.69 4.15
N THR A 3 1.21 -29.40 4.20
CA THR A 3 0.35 -28.75 3.20
C THR A 3 1.08 -27.52 2.66
N ILE A 4 0.97 -27.29 1.35
CA ILE A 4 1.58 -26.15 0.66
C ILE A 4 0.46 -25.30 0.08
N HIS A 5 0.48 -24.00 0.34
CA HIS A 5 -0.49 -23.04 -0.19
C HIS A 5 0.20 -22.06 -1.15
N GLY A 6 -0.26 -22.02 -2.40
CA GLY A 6 0.06 -20.93 -3.32
C GLY A 6 -0.85 -19.74 -3.07
N LEU A 7 -0.30 -18.52 -3.02
CA LEU A 7 -1.05 -17.29 -2.80
C LEU A 7 -0.97 -16.38 -4.02
N TYR A 8 -2.11 -16.14 -4.67
CA TYR A 8 -2.25 -15.18 -5.74
C TYR A 8 -3.51 -14.34 -5.54
N TRP A 9 -3.33 -13.11 -5.03
CA TRP A 9 -4.45 -12.20 -4.72
C TRP A 9 -5.17 -11.67 -5.97
N GLY A 10 -4.48 -11.58 -7.11
CA GLY A 10 -5.04 -10.99 -8.33
C GLY A 10 -6.24 -11.74 -8.91
N SER A 11 -6.32 -13.07 -8.70
CA SER A 11 -7.44 -13.88 -9.19
C SER A 11 -8.71 -13.72 -8.37
N TYR A 12 -8.62 -13.34 -7.09
CA TYR A 12 -9.78 -13.23 -6.21
C TYR A 12 -10.76 -12.18 -6.71
N LYS A 13 -10.28 -11.05 -7.26
CA LYS A 13 -11.16 -10.03 -7.85
C LYS A 13 -12.11 -10.59 -8.91
N ILE A 14 -11.68 -11.62 -9.64
CA ILE A 14 -12.46 -12.24 -10.73
C ILE A 14 -13.29 -13.42 -10.20
N ASN A 15 -12.67 -14.29 -9.40
CA ASN A 15 -13.25 -15.60 -9.06
C ASN A 15 -13.96 -15.63 -7.70
N GLN A 16 -13.57 -14.76 -6.77
CA GLN A 16 -14.07 -14.71 -5.38
C GLN A 16 -14.04 -13.26 -4.86
N PRO A 17 -14.81 -12.33 -5.46
CA PRO A 17 -14.74 -10.92 -5.15
C PRO A 17 -15.13 -10.61 -3.70
N ASP A 18 -16.12 -11.31 -3.13
CA ASP A 18 -16.59 -11.09 -1.77
C ASP A 18 -15.48 -11.38 -0.74
N VAL A 19 -14.69 -12.43 -0.96
CA VAL A 19 -13.56 -12.78 -0.09
C VAL A 19 -12.50 -11.68 -0.11
N LEU A 20 -12.21 -11.10 -1.29
CA LEU A 20 -11.28 -9.99 -1.40
C LEU A 20 -11.80 -8.74 -0.67
N GLU A 21 -13.08 -8.44 -0.86
CA GLU A 21 -13.73 -7.28 -0.24
C GLU A 21 -13.71 -7.39 1.29
N ASP A 22 -14.13 -8.51 1.85
CA ASP A 22 -14.16 -8.73 3.30
C ASP A 22 -12.76 -8.74 3.91
N SER A 23 -11.78 -9.33 3.21
CA SER A 23 -10.38 -9.27 3.63
C SER A 23 -9.85 -7.84 3.66
N LEU A 24 -10.20 -7.01 2.67
CA LEU A 24 -9.82 -5.60 2.64
C LEU A 24 -10.51 -4.78 3.74
N LYS A 25 -11.79 -5.03 4.01
CA LYS A 25 -12.51 -4.38 5.13
C LYS A 25 -11.83 -4.67 6.46
N GLU A 26 -11.46 -5.93 6.70
CA GLU A 26 -10.76 -6.32 7.92
C GLU A 26 -9.40 -5.62 8.03
N LEU A 27 -8.60 -5.65 6.95
CA LEU A 27 -7.30 -4.99 6.90
C LEU A 27 -7.41 -3.48 7.21
N LEU A 28 -8.38 -2.80 6.62
CA LEU A 28 -8.61 -1.37 6.86
C LEU A 28 -9.14 -1.09 8.28
N SER A 29 -9.93 -2.00 8.86
CA SER A 29 -10.35 -1.93 10.26
C SER A 29 -9.15 -2.01 11.21
N TRP A 30 -8.19 -2.91 10.95
CA TRP A 30 -6.95 -2.96 11.73
C TRP A 30 -6.11 -1.69 11.59
N LEU A 31 -6.02 -1.13 10.38
CA LEU A 31 -5.36 0.16 10.16
C LEU A 31 -6.03 1.29 10.95
N ALA A 32 -7.36 1.40 10.88
CA ALA A 32 -8.13 2.43 11.61
C ALA A 32 -7.99 2.31 13.13
N ARG A 33 -7.81 1.08 13.64
CA ARG A 33 -7.55 0.81 15.07
C ARG A 33 -6.09 1.02 15.48
N GLY A 34 -5.21 1.38 14.56
CA GLY A 34 -3.78 1.55 14.84
C GLY A 34 -3.01 0.24 15.08
N LEU A 35 -3.59 -0.91 14.71
CA LEU A 35 -2.93 -2.21 14.81
C LEU A 35 -1.91 -2.46 13.69
N ILE A 36 -2.01 -1.68 12.61
CA ILE A 36 -1.09 -1.70 11.48
C ILE A 36 -0.49 -0.30 11.32
N THR A 37 0.83 -0.22 11.37
CA THR A 37 1.57 1.01 11.10
C THR A 37 2.16 0.98 9.69
N LEU A 38 1.87 2.01 8.90
CA LEU A 38 2.44 2.17 7.57
C LEU A 38 3.79 2.87 7.66
N ASN A 39 4.85 2.21 7.22
CA ASN A 39 6.16 2.85 7.08
C ASN A 39 6.30 3.43 5.67
N ILE A 40 6.24 4.76 5.56
CA ILE A 40 6.48 5.48 4.30
C ILE A 40 7.98 5.76 4.21
N SER A 41 8.64 5.10 3.24
CA SER A 41 10.06 5.25 2.99
C SER A 41 10.39 6.57 2.30
N HIS A 42 9.62 6.91 1.26
CA HIS A 42 9.85 8.10 0.43
C HIS A 42 8.50 8.63 -0.08
N THR A 43 8.41 9.94 -0.23
CA THR A 43 7.30 10.62 -0.90
C THR A 43 7.87 11.48 -2.02
N TYR A 44 7.36 11.31 -3.23
CA TYR A 44 7.76 12.06 -4.43
C TYR A 44 6.55 12.77 -5.01
N ARG A 45 6.77 13.86 -5.74
CA ARG A 45 5.71 14.48 -6.56
C ARG A 45 5.45 13.64 -7.81
N LEU A 46 4.31 13.85 -8.45
CA LEU A 46 3.99 13.16 -9.71
C LEU A 46 5.08 13.35 -10.78
N SER A 47 5.62 14.56 -10.91
CA SER A 47 6.71 14.88 -11.84
C SER A 47 8.02 14.13 -11.55
N GLU A 48 8.15 13.55 -10.36
CA GLU A 48 9.33 12.82 -9.88
C GLU A 48 9.11 11.30 -9.90
N ALA A 49 8.08 10.82 -10.60
CA ALA A 49 7.76 9.39 -10.67
C ALA A 49 8.97 8.53 -11.12
N ASN A 50 9.82 9.05 -12.00
CA ASN A 50 11.06 8.39 -12.41
C ASN A 50 12.01 8.12 -11.23
N LEU A 51 12.11 9.04 -10.28
CA LEU A 51 12.92 8.89 -9.07
C LEU A 51 12.30 7.87 -8.10
N ALA A 52 10.96 7.87 -7.98
CA ALA A 52 10.25 6.87 -7.18
C ALA A 52 10.51 5.44 -7.67
N PHE A 53 10.43 5.21 -8.98
CA PHE A 53 10.76 3.91 -9.57
C PHE A 53 12.24 3.56 -9.42
N ALA A 54 13.16 4.53 -9.55
CA ALA A 54 14.58 4.31 -9.32
C ALA A 54 14.86 3.85 -7.88
N ALA A 55 14.24 4.49 -6.88
CA ALA A 55 14.40 4.10 -5.47
C ALA A 55 13.95 2.66 -5.19
N ILE A 56 12.88 2.20 -5.83
CA ILE A 56 12.42 0.80 -5.74
C ILE A 56 13.41 -0.14 -6.44
N LYS A 57 13.78 0.17 -7.68
CA LYS A 57 14.71 -0.64 -8.50
C LYS A 57 16.06 -0.83 -7.82
N GLU A 58 16.58 0.24 -7.23
CA GLU A 58 17.86 0.27 -6.53
C GLU A 58 17.77 -0.28 -5.10
N ARG A 59 16.58 -0.74 -4.66
CA ARG A 59 16.32 -1.27 -3.32
C ARG A 59 16.68 -0.30 -2.19
N LYS A 60 16.53 1.00 -2.44
CA LYS A 60 16.73 2.07 -1.44
C LYS A 60 15.50 2.31 -0.58
N ALA A 61 14.33 1.80 -1.00
CA ALA A 61 13.10 1.93 -0.26
C ALA A 61 12.89 0.78 0.74
N ILE A 62 12.65 1.12 2.00
CA ILE A 62 12.23 0.18 3.05
C ILE A 62 10.83 0.59 3.50
N GLY A 63 9.80 -0.14 3.05
CA GLY A 63 8.40 0.20 3.26
C GLY A 63 7.72 0.66 1.97
N LYS A 64 6.89 1.70 2.05
CA LYS A 64 6.11 2.22 0.92
C LYS A 64 6.79 3.44 0.28
N VAL A 65 6.71 3.53 -1.05
CA VAL A 65 7.04 4.75 -1.80
C VAL A 65 5.74 5.36 -2.26
N MET A 66 5.51 6.63 -1.95
CA MET A 66 4.29 7.35 -2.25
C MET A 66 4.51 8.39 -3.35
N ILE A 67 3.54 8.50 -4.25
CA ILE A 67 3.40 9.68 -5.12
C ILE A 67 2.33 10.56 -4.49
N ALA A 68 2.73 11.76 -4.05
CA ALA A 68 1.82 12.78 -3.59
C ALA A 68 1.47 13.70 -4.76
N PHE A 69 0.18 13.92 -4.96
CA PHE A 69 -0.32 14.97 -5.82
C PHE A 69 -0.45 16.22 -4.95
N ASP A 70 0.16 17.33 -5.36
CA ASP A 70 -0.06 18.61 -4.69
C ASP A 70 -1.54 18.96 -4.85
N ASP A 71 -2.29 18.80 -3.78
CA ASP A 71 -3.62 19.37 -3.69
C ASP A 71 -3.46 20.81 -3.17
N HIS A 72 -3.91 21.79 -3.94
CA HIS A 72 -3.91 23.19 -3.49
C HIS A 72 -4.83 23.42 -2.27
N SER A 73 -5.60 22.40 -1.84
CA SER A 73 -6.26 22.34 -0.52
C SER A 73 -5.38 21.69 0.55
N THR A 74 -4.66 22.56 1.26
CA THR A 74 -4.23 22.39 2.65
C THR A 74 -5.08 21.43 3.49
N VAL A 75 -4.48 20.34 3.99
CA VAL A 75 -4.72 19.87 5.37
C VAL A 75 -3.40 19.34 5.94
N ARG A 76 -2.75 20.14 6.79
CA ARG A 76 -1.79 19.65 7.78
C ARG A 76 -2.55 18.73 8.74
N SER A 77 -2.45 17.42 8.57
CA SER A 77 -2.76 16.50 9.66
C SER A 77 -1.51 16.38 10.53
N LYS A 78 -1.50 17.14 11.63
CA LYS A 78 -0.62 16.84 12.76
C LYS A 78 -1.04 15.47 13.30
N ILE A 79 -0.11 14.53 13.29
CA ILE A 79 -0.01 13.50 14.32
C ILE A 79 1.24 13.84 15.11
#